data_AF-R6VXK0-F1
#
_entry.id   AF-R6VXK0-F1
#
_cell.length_a   1.000
_cell.length_b   1.000
_cell.length_c   1.000
_cell.angle_alpha   90.00
_cell.angle_beta   90.00
_cell.angle_gamma   90.00
#
_symmetry.space_group_name_H-M   'P 1'
#
loop_
_entity.id
_entity.type
_entity.pdbx_description
1 polymer ?
#
loop_
_entity_poly.entity_id
_entity_poly.type
_entity_poly.pdbx_seq_one_letter_code
_entity_poly.pdbx_strand_id
1 'polypeptide(L)'
;MSRKQTETLTIRLTAEEKMELQKKMYEAVSPSMRDFILKMCRDGKIIVTEELRELNRELKYQGNNLNQLTRLAHQNRFSSADLSQLLSVYRKILAALGGQNHGGR
;
A
#
# COMPACT_ATOMS: atom_id res chain seq x y z
N MET A 1 -29.44 -22.99 10.24
CA MET A 1 -29.28 -23.76 8.98
C MET A 1 -27.82 -23.69 8.55
N SER A 2 -27.16 -24.82 8.25
CA SER A 2 -25.77 -24.76 7.76
C SER A 2 -25.75 -24.22 6.31
N ARG A 3 -24.71 -23.46 5.97
CA ARG A 3 -24.55 -22.87 4.64
C ARG A 3 -24.22 -23.98 3.63
N LYS A 4 -25.11 -24.23 2.67
CA LYS A 4 -24.84 -25.15 1.55
C LYS A 4 -23.98 -24.43 0.50
N GLN A 5 -22.98 -25.15 -0.01
CA GLN A 5 -22.10 -24.70 -1.10
C GLN A 5 -22.56 -25.40 -2.37
N THR A 6 -23.19 -24.68 -3.31
CA THR A 6 -23.80 -25.24 -4.53
C THR A 6 -23.00 -25.01 -5.80
N GLU A 7 -22.12 -23.99 -5.78
CA GLU A 7 -21.37 -23.55 -6.96
C GLU A 7 -19.91 -23.99 -6.90
N THR A 8 -19.33 -24.31 -8.06
CA THR A 8 -17.91 -24.67 -8.21
C THR A 8 -17.16 -23.62 -9.02
N LEU A 9 -15.97 -23.24 -8.55
CA LEU A 9 -14.99 -22.47 -9.32
C LEU A 9 -13.79 -23.36 -9.63
N THR A 10 -13.50 -23.58 -10.91
CA THR A 10 -12.37 -24.40 -11.36
C THR A 10 -11.26 -23.51 -11.90
N ILE A 11 -10.03 -23.71 -11.42
CA ILE A 11 -8.83 -23.03 -11.91
C ILE A 11 -7.82 -24.07 -12.38
N ARG A 12 -7.14 -23.80 -13.50
CA ARG A 12 -6.00 -24.61 -13.96
C ARG A 12 -4.71 -23.94 -13.48
N LEU A 13 -3.79 -24.73 -12.97
CA LEU A 13 -2.53 -24.28 -12.40
C LEU A 13 -1.40 -25.16 -12.90
N THR A 14 -0.21 -24.60 -13.01
CA THR A 14 1.02 -25.40 -13.08
C THR A 14 1.30 -26.04 -11.71
N ALA A 15 2.23 -27.00 -11.67
CA ALA A 15 2.66 -27.60 -10.42
C ALA A 15 3.32 -26.58 -9.48
N GLU A 16 4.09 -25.64 -10.04
CA GLU A 16 4.78 -24.57 -9.32
C GLU A 16 3.78 -23.60 -8.68
N GLU A 17 2.80 -23.11 -9.45
CA GLU A 17 1.75 -22.22 -8.94
C GLU A 17 0.95 -22.87 -7.80
N LYS A 18 0.64 -24.16 -7.95
CA LYS A 18 -0.06 -24.92 -6.89
C LYS A 18 0.77 -25.02 -5.61
N MET A 19 2.07 -25.26 -5.73
CA MET A 19 2.99 -25.34 -4.59
C MET A 19 3.13 -23.99 -3.89
N GLU A 20 3.23 -22.90 -4.64
CA GLU A 20 3.27 -21.54 -4.09
C GLU A 20 2.00 -21.19 -3.31
N LEU A 21 0.82 -21.50 -3.88
CA LEU A 21 -0.46 -21.28 -3.20
C LEU A 21 -0.55 -22.10 -1.91
N GLN A 22 -0.08 -23.35 -1.92
CA GLN A 22 -0.05 -24.18 -0.71
C GLN A 22 0.87 -23.60 0.36
N LYS A 23 2.07 -23.13 -0.03
CA LYS A 23 2.99 -22.48 0.89
C LYS A 23 2.35 -21.25 1.55
N LYS A 24 1.75 -20.35 0.76
CA LYS A 24 1.07 -19.15 1.27
C LYS A 24 -0.12 -19.50 2.16
N MET A 25 -0.87 -20.55 1.82
CA MET A 25 -1.97 -21.07 2.66
C MET A 25 -1.46 -21.50 4.05
N TYR A 26 -0.36 -22.25 4.11
CA TYR A 26 0.25 -22.69 5.37
C TYR A 26 0.78 -21.52 6.18
N GLU A 27 1.48 -20.58 5.56
CA GLU A 27 1.98 -19.35 6.20
C GLU A 27 0.83 -18.52 6.80
N ALA A 28 -0.32 -18.47 6.11
CA ALA A 28 -1.52 -17.79 6.57
C ALA A 28 -2.33 -18.59 7.62
N VAL A 29 -1.87 -19.80 8.00
CA VAL A 29 -2.55 -20.71 8.94
C VAL A 29 -4.01 -20.95 8.55
N SER A 30 -4.26 -21.09 7.24
CA SER A 30 -5.61 -21.35 6.74
C SER A 30 -5.96 -22.84 6.83
N PRO A 31 -7.16 -23.20 7.30
CA PRO A 31 -7.55 -24.60 7.50
C PRO A 31 -7.75 -25.37 6.18
N SER A 32 -7.98 -24.67 5.07
CA SER A 32 -8.10 -25.28 3.75
C SER A 32 -7.71 -24.32 2.63
N MET A 33 -7.38 -24.87 1.45
CA MET A 33 -7.10 -24.10 0.24
C MET A 33 -8.32 -23.26 -0.18
N ARG A 34 -9.51 -23.83 -0.02
CA ARG A 34 -10.78 -23.14 -0.31
C ARG A 34 -10.95 -21.90 0.57
N ASP A 35 -10.75 -22.06 1.89
CA ASP A 35 -10.92 -20.94 2.83
C ASP A 35 -9.85 -19.88 2.62
N PHE A 36 -8.62 -20.30 2.28
CA PHE A 36 -7.54 -19.39 1.92
C PHE A 36 -7.89 -18.56 0.68
N ILE A 37 -8.25 -19.21 -0.43
CA ILE A 37 -8.61 -18.53 -1.68
C ILE A 37 -9.83 -17.61 -1.46
N LEU A 38 -10.88 -18.09 -0.79
CA LEU A 38 -12.07 -17.26 -0.55
C LEU A 38 -11.77 -16.05 0.33
N LYS A 39 -10.95 -16.21 1.37
CA LYS A 39 -10.54 -15.10 2.23
C LYS A 39 -9.70 -14.10 1.42
N MET A 40 -8.74 -14.57 0.63
CA MET A 40 -7.92 -13.72 -0.23
C MET A 40 -8.74 -13.01 -1.31
N CYS A 41 -9.73 -13.65 -1.94
CA CYS A 41 -10.56 -13.00 -2.95
C CYS A 41 -11.59 -12.03 -2.35
N ARG A 42 -12.01 -12.23 -1.10
CA ARG A 42 -12.97 -11.35 -0.41
C ARG A 42 -12.30 -10.15 0.24
N ASP A 43 -11.21 -10.40 0.95
CA ASP A 43 -10.54 -9.42 1.81
C ASP A 43 -9.25 -8.89 1.19
N GLY A 44 -8.70 -9.60 0.20
CA GLY A 44 -7.52 -9.15 -0.55
C GLY A 44 -7.87 -7.92 -1.36
N LYS A 45 -7.08 -6.87 -1.17
CA LYS A 45 -7.21 -5.62 -1.94
C LYS A 45 -6.68 -5.84 -3.35
N ILE A 46 -7.54 -5.70 -4.36
CA ILE A 46 -7.08 -5.56 -5.74
C ILE A 46 -6.55 -4.14 -5.89
N ILE A 47 -5.23 -4.01 -5.96
CA ILE A 47 -4.58 -2.70 -6.13
C ILE A 47 -4.41 -2.46 -7.63
N VAL A 48 -5.20 -1.54 -8.17
CA VAL A 48 -5.01 -1.05 -9.54
C VAL A 48 -3.92 0.03 -9.49
N THR A 49 -2.79 -0.24 -10.13
CA THR A 49 -1.58 0.60 -10.07
C THR A 49 -1.73 1.98 -10.70
N GLU A 50 -2.78 2.24 -11.47
CA GLU A 50 -2.98 3.54 -12.12
C GLU A 50 -3.22 4.66 -11.09
N GLU A 51 -3.97 4.39 -10.02
CA GLU A 51 -4.24 5.36 -8.95
C GLU A 51 -2.97 5.71 -8.15
N LEU A 52 -2.02 4.76 -8.04
CA LEU A 52 -0.73 5.00 -7.40
C LEU A 52 0.23 5.84 -8.26
N ARG A 53 0.05 5.86 -9.59
CA ARG A 53 0.88 6.69 -10.48
C ARG A 53 0.60 8.18 -10.29
N GLU A 54 -0.68 8.56 -10.15
CA GLU A 54 -1.06 9.95 -9.90
C GLU A 54 -0.55 10.43 -8.54
N LEU A 55 -0.71 9.62 -7.49
CA LEU A 55 -0.14 9.91 -6.17
C LEU A 55 1.39 10.10 -6.24
N ASN A 56 2.10 9.23 -6.95
CA ASN A 56 3.55 9.35 -7.11
C ASN A 56 3.96 10.61 -7.88
N ARG A 57 3.18 11.03 -8.90
CA ARG A 57 3.42 12.31 -9.60
C ARG A 57 3.27 13.49 -8.66
N GLU A 58 2.21 13.54 -7.88
CA GLU A 58 1.98 14.63 -6.92
C GLU A 58 3.05 14.69 -5.84
N LEU A 59 3.45 13.55 -5.27
CA LEU A 59 4.55 13.48 -4.31
C LEU A 59 5.87 14.02 -4.91
N LYS A 60 6.14 13.72 -6.19
CA LYS A 60 7.32 14.24 -6.89
C LYS A 60 7.24 15.75 -7.10
N TYR A 61 6.08 16.28 -7.49
CA TYR A 61 5.89 17.73 -7.63
C TYR A 61 6.08 18.47 -6.31
N GLN A 62 5.51 17.95 -5.23
CA GLN A 62 5.66 18.53 -3.90
C GLN A 62 7.11 18.46 -3.39
N GLY A 63 7.82 17.35 -3.64
CA GLY A 63 9.27 17.24 -3.34
C GLY A 63 10.12 18.26 -4.12
N ASN A 64 9.77 18.54 -5.37
CA ASN A 64 10.42 19.58 -6.15
C ASN A 64 10.17 20.99 -5.58
N ASN A 65 8.95 21.27 -5.13
CA ASN A 65 8.62 22.55 -4.50
C ASN A 65 9.37 22.74 -3.17
N LEU A 66 9.49 21.69 -2.36
CA LEU A 66 10.31 21.70 -1.15
C LEU A 66 11.78 21.97 -1.47
N ASN A 67 12.34 21.32 -2.50
CA ASN A 67 13.72 21.58 -2.92
C ASN A 67 13.94 23.04 -3.38
N GLN A 68 12.95 23.65 -4.03
CA GLN A 68 13.00 25.06 -4.40
C GLN A 68 12.97 25.97 -3.18
N LEU A 69 12.08 25.72 -2.22
CA LEU A 69 12.03 26.46 -0.95
C LEU A 69 13.35 26.35 -0.20
N THR A 70 13.91 25.15 -0.05
CA THR A 70 15.21 24.95 0.60
C THR A 70 16.33 25.72 -0.11
N ARG A 71 16.35 25.72 -1.45
CA ARG A 71 17.34 26.49 -2.23
C ARG A 71 17.19 27.99 -2.01
N LEU A 72 15.96 28.52 -1.99
CA LEU A 72 15.67 29.93 -1.76
C LEU A 72 16.03 30.35 -0.32
N ALA A 73 15.75 29.51 0.68
CA ALA A 73 16.18 29.73 2.06
C ALA A 73 17.71 29.79 2.18
N HIS A 74 18.41 28.84 1.55
CA HIS A 74 19.88 28.80 1.51
C HIS A 74 20.49 30.04 0.83
N GLN A 75 19.78 30.63 -0.12
CA GLN A 75 20.16 31.89 -0.77
C GLN A 75 19.83 33.14 0.07
N ASN A 76 19.39 32.98 1.33
CA ASN A 76 18.91 34.05 2.22
C ASN A 76 17.76 34.88 1.61
N ARG A 77 16.98 34.30 0.67
CA ARG A 77 15.85 35.00 0.02
C ARG A 77 14.59 35.02 0.88
N PHE A 78 14.54 34.21 1.94
CA PHE A 78 13.56 34.28 3.01
C PHE A 78 14.12 33.65 4.29
N SER A 79 13.68 34.11 5.46
CA SER A 79 14.25 33.71 6.75
C SER A 79 13.61 32.45 7.35
N SER A 80 12.33 32.21 7.08
CA SER A 80 11.64 30.97 7.49
C SER A 80 10.36 30.76 6.69
N ALA A 81 9.91 29.50 6.62
CA ALA A 81 8.59 29.12 6.12
C ALA A 81 8.00 28.11 7.12
N ASP A 82 6.76 28.33 7.56
CA ASP A 82 6.06 27.36 8.40
C ASP A 82 5.56 26.19 7.52
N LEU A 83 6.14 25.02 7.73
CA LEU A 83 5.80 23.78 7.02
C LEU A 83 5.04 22.78 7.90
N SER A 84 4.57 23.20 9.07
CA SER A 84 3.95 22.32 10.06
C SER A 84 2.68 21.64 9.53
N GLN A 85 1.85 22.37 8.78
CA GLN A 85 0.65 21.81 8.15
C GLN A 85 0.99 20.80 7.04
N LEU A 86 1.99 21.11 6.21
CA LEU A 86 2.48 20.22 5.16
C LEU A 86 3.00 18.91 5.76
N LEU A 87 3.82 19.01 6.80
CA LEU A 87 4.34 17.83 7.51
C LEU A 87 3.21 16.99 8.11
N SER A 88 2.17 17.61 8.67
CA SER A 88 0.99 16.92 9.20
C SER A 88 0.27 16.11 8.10
N VAL A 89 0.04 16.70 6.93
CA VAL A 89 -0.58 16.02 5.79
C VAL A 89 0.28 14.85 5.30
N TYR A 90 1.59 15.04 5.18
CA TYR A 90 2.52 13.97 4.79
C TYR A 90 2.52 12.79 5.76
N ARG A 91 2.46 13.05 7.07
CA ARG A 91 2.37 11.99 8.08
C ARG A 91 1.06 11.20 7.95
N LYS A 92 -0.05 11.85 7.62
CA LYS A 92 -1.34 11.18 7.37
C LYS A 92 -1.29 10.30 6.13
N ILE A 93 -0.69 10.79 5.04
CA ILE A 93 -0.50 10.00 3.81
C ILE A 93 0.39 8.77 4.09
N LEU A 94 1.51 8.95 4.79
CA LEU A 94 2.41 7.86 5.15
C LEU A 94 1.70 6.78 5.98
N ALA A 95 0.91 7.18 6.96
CA ALA A 95 0.12 6.26 7.79
C ALA A 95 -0.94 5.52 6.96
N ALA A 96 -1.63 6.21 6.04
CA ALA A 96 -2.62 5.60 5.15
C ALA A 96 -2.00 4.58 4.17
N LEU A 97 -0.72 4.76 3.80
CA LEU A 97 0.05 3.82 2.98
C LEU A 97 0.68 2.66 3.78
N GLY A 98 0.47 2.62 5.11
CA GLY A 98 1.00 1.57 5.98
C GLY A 98 2.48 1.75 6.37
N GLY A 99 3.07 2.92 6.12
CA GLY A 99 4.42 3.23 6.56
C GLY A 99 4.48 3.55 8.06
N GLN A 100 5.45 2.98 8.78
CA GLN A 100 5.71 3.35 10.17
C GLN A 100 6.59 4.61 10.25
N ASN A 101 6.24 5.51 11.15
CA ASN A 101 6.96 6.76 11.34
C ASN A 101 8.14 6.54 12.31
N HIS A 102 9.31 6.15 11.79
CA HIS A 102 10.53 6.00 12.60
C HIS A 102 11.29 7.33 12.82
N GLY A 103 10.72 8.47 12.41
CA GLY A 103 11.33 9.79 12.54
C GLY A 103 11.05 10.45 13.89
N GLY A 104 11.67 9.91 14.94
CA GLY A 104 11.77 10.53 16.27
C GLY A 104 13.23 10.69 16.67
N ARG A 105 13.79 11.87 16.41
CA ARG A 105 14.88 12.48 17.16
C ARG A 105 14.85 13.98 16.94
#